data_AF-A0A961MNY1-F1
#
_entry.id   AF-A0A961MNY1-F1
#
_cell.length_a   1.000
_cell.length_b   1.000
_cell.length_c   1.000
_cell.angle_alpha   90.00
_cell.angle_beta   90.00
_cell.angle_gamma   90.00
#
_symmetry.space_group_name_H-M   'P 1'
#
loop_
_entity.id
_entity.type
_entity.pdbx_description
1 polymer ?
#
loop_
_entity_poly.entity_id
_entity_poly.type
_entity_poly.pdbx_seq_one_letter_code
_entity_poly.pdbx_strand_id
1 'polypeptide(L)'
;IARLGPFEMIFGGTRQEGIPALSWTIRDGADPGYSLFDLADRLRVYGWQVPAYALPANCEARAVQRILVRHGVSRDLAASLLGDFQRAIAHLERHPVSEPLAPAEASGFHH
;
A
#
# COMPACT_ATOMS: atom_id res chain seq x y z
N ILE A 1 -8.64 3.10 -2.90
CA ILE A 1 -7.66 3.05 -1.80
C ILE A 1 -7.83 4.21 -0.81
N ALA A 2 -7.78 5.48 -1.21
CA ALA A 2 -7.94 6.63 -0.30
C ALA A 2 -9.13 6.58 0.68
N ARG A 3 -10.25 5.96 0.29
CA ARG A 3 -11.45 5.78 1.13
C ARG A 3 -11.38 4.62 2.12
N LEU A 4 -10.32 3.80 2.08
CA LEU A 4 -10.20 2.59 2.90
C LEU A 4 -9.48 2.82 4.23
N GLY A 5 -8.83 3.97 4.42
CA GLY A 5 -8.03 4.26 5.60
C GLY A 5 -7.40 5.64 5.53
N PRO A 6 -6.36 5.91 6.34
CA PRO A 6 -5.71 7.21 6.39
C PRO A 6 -4.72 7.44 5.24
N PHE A 7 -5.13 7.13 4.01
CA PHE A 7 -4.26 7.21 2.85
C PHE A 7 -4.48 8.49 2.05
N GLU A 8 -3.42 8.96 1.42
CA GLU A 8 -3.40 10.02 0.41
C GLU A 8 -2.92 9.44 -0.92
N MET A 9 -3.65 9.72 -2.01
CA MET A 9 -3.21 9.31 -3.35
C MET A 9 -2.07 10.21 -3.81
N ILE A 10 -0.94 9.62 -4.16
CA ILE A 10 0.17 10.32 -4.82
C ILE A 10 -0.04 10.31 -6.34
N PHE A 11 -0.54 9.18 -6.86
CA PHE A 11 -0.79 9.01 -8.28
C PHE A 11 -2.06 8.17 -8.49
N GLY A 12 -3.00 8.71 -9.29
CA GLY A 12 -4.32 8.14 -9.49
C GLY A 12 -4.44 7.20 -10.68
N GLY A 13 -3.43 7.16 -11.55
CA GLY A 13 -3.42 6.31 -12.74
C GLY A 13 -4.38 6.79 -13.82
N THR A 14 -4.63 8.10 -13.91
CA THR A 14 -5.46 8.64 -14.98
C THR A 14 -4.73 8.47 -16.32
N ARG A 15 -5.50 8.29 -17.40
CA ARG A 15 -4.94 8.06 -18.75
C ARG A 15 -4.03 9.22 -19.22
N GLN A 16 -4.23 10.40 -18.65
CA GLN A 16 -3.47 11.62 -18.95
C GLN A 16 -2.17 11.70 -18.13
N GLU A 17 -2.14 11.09 -16.94
CA GLU A 17 -1.02 11.11 -16.00
C GLU A 17 0.05 10.04 -16.29
N GLY A 18 -0.25 9.07 -17.17
CA GLY A 18 0.76 8.14 -17.71
C GLY A 18 0.38 6.67 -17.56
N ILE A 19 1.23 5.90 -16.87
CA ILE A 19 1.08 4.44 -16.74
C ILE A 19 -0.15 4.08 -15.88
N PRO A 20 -0.79 2.91 -16.11
CA PRO A 20 -1.91 2.44 -15.30
C PRO A 20 -1.43 1.93 -13.94
N ALA A 21 -0.96 2.84 -13.09
CA ALA A 21 -0.50 2.57 -11.74
C ALA A 21 -1.27 3.42 -10.74
N LEU A 22 -1.35 2.95 -9.51
CA LEU A 22 -1.88 3.71 -8.38
C LEU A 22 -0.80 3.72 -7.31
N SER A 23 -0.46 4.89 -6.78
CA SER A 23 0.43 4.98 -5.61
C SER A 23 -0.19 5.87 -4.55
N TRP A 24 0.06 5.52 -3.30
CA TRP A 24 -0.44 6.23 -2.14
C TRP A 24 0.54 6.15 -0.98
N THR A 25 0.35 7.05 -0.03
CA THR A 25 1.08 7.09 1.25
C THR A 25 0.09 7.20 2.41
N ILE A 26 0.55 7.05 3.65
CA ILE A 26 -0.22 7.43 4.83
C ILE A 26 -0.20 8.97 4.92
N ARG A 27 -1.35 9.58 5.21
CA ARG A 27 -1.48 11.04 5.33
C ARG A 27 -0.54 11.59 6.39
N ASP A 28 -0.03 12.79 6.14
CA ASP A 28 0.78 13.50 7.14
C ASP A 28 0.01 13.68 8.45
N GLY A 29 0.69 13.39 9.56
CA GLY A 29 0.12 13.49 10.91
C GLY A 29 -0.88 12.38 11.26
N ALA A 30 -1.13 11.43 10.35
CA ALA A 30 -1.90 10.24 10.69
C ALA A 30 -0.99 9.14 11.26
N ASP A 31 -1.40 8.58 12.40
CA ASP A 31 -0.76 7.40 13.00
C ASP A 31 -1.81 6.29 13.15
N PRO A 32 -1.92 5.37 12.18
CA PRO A 32 -2.82 4.23 12.28
C PRO A 32 -2.28 3.07 13.13
N GLY A 33 -1.07 3.19 13.71
CA GLY A 33 -0.43 2.10 14.44
C GLY A 33 0.15 0.99 13.55
N TYR A 34 0.30 1.24 12.25
CA TYR A 34 0.95 0.35 11.29
C TYR A 34 1.61 1.14 10.15
N SER A 35 2.62 0.57 9.51
CA SER A 35 3.29 1.11 8.32
C SER A 35 2.71 0.51 7.02
N LEU A 36 3.01 1.13 5.88
CA LEU A 36 2.66 0.53 4.58
C LEU A 36 3.42 -0.76 4.30
N PHE A 37 4.52 -1.02 5.00
CA PHE A 37 5.23 -2.29 4.94
C PHE A 37 4.49 -3.39 5.69
N ASP A 38 3.91 -3.09 6.87
CA ASP A 38 3.03 -4.01 7.59
C ASP A 38 1.79 -4.37 6.74
N LEU A 39 1.22 -3.38 6.07
CA LEU A 39 0.10 -3.59 5.17
C LEU A 39 0.50 -4.44 3.95
N ALA A 40 1.66 -4.20 3.35
CA ALA A 40 2.19 -5.02 2.27
C ALA A 40 2.41 -6.47 2.72
N ASP A 41 2.95 -6.66 3.92
CA ASP A 41 3.17 -8.00 4.48
C ASP A 41 1.85 -8.72 4.76
N ARG A 42 0.88 -8.01 5.34
CA ARG A 42 -0.44 -8.59 5.60
C ARG A 42 -1.16 -8.97 4.31
N LEU A 43 -1.00 -8.19 3.24
CA LEU A 43 -1.55 -8.50 1.92
C LEU A 43 -0.93 -9.77 1.30
N ARG A 44 0.35 -10.06 1.60
CA ARG A 44 1.00 -11.32 1.16
C ARG A 44 0.32 -12.56 1.72
N VAL A 45 -0.24 -12.50 2.93
CA VAL A 45 -1.00 -13.61 3.53
C VAL A 45 -2.24 -13.97 2.68
N TYR A 46 -2.82 -12.99 1.99
CA TYR A 46 -3.94 -13.19 1.07
C TYR A 46 -3.48 -13.47 -0.38
N GLY A 47 -2.17 -13.66 -0.61
CA GLY A 47 -1.60 -13.95 -1.92
C GLY A 47 -1.29 -12.71 -2.78
N TRP A 48 -1.48 -11.49 -2.24
CA TRP A 48 -1.25 -10.26 -2.98
C TRP A 48 0.17 -9.73 -2.78
N GLN A 49 0.86 -9.45 -3.89
CA GLN A 49 2.16 -8.78 -3.88
C GLN A 49 1.96 -7.29 -4.22
N VAL A 50 1.71 -6.48 -3.20
CA VAL A 50 1.52 -5.03 -3.32
C VAL A 50 2.69 -4.31 -2.63
N PRO A 51 3.76 -3.97 -3.37
CA PRO A 51 5.01 -3.50 -2.78
C PRO A 51 4.87 -2.13 -2.12
N ALA A 52 5.55 -1.97 -0.99
CA ALA A 52 5.79 -0.69 -0.33
C ALA A 52 7.30 -0.38 -0.36
N TYR A 53 7.66 0.90 -0.48
CA TYR A 53 9.03 1.38 -0.56
C TYR A 53 9.18 2.80 0.01
N ALA A 54 10.35 3.14 0.53
CA ALA A 54 10.67 4.52 0.92
C ALA A 54 11.01 5.37 -0.31
N LEU A 55 10.62 6.64 -0.29
CA LEU A 55 11.07 7.61 -1.32
C LEU A 55 12.53 8.04 -1.06
N PRO A 56 13.34 8.23 -2.11
CA PRO A 56 14.76 8.54 -1.95
C PRO A 56 15.05 9.98 -1.46
N ALA A 57 16.20 10.12 -0.80
CA ALA A 57 17.05 11.25 -0.38
C ALA A 57 16.42 12.54 0.22
N ASN A 58 15.20 12.91 -0.14
CA ASN A 58 14.56 14.15 0.33
C ASN A 58 13.22 13.91 1.07
N CYS A 59 12.74 12.65 1.11
CA CYS A 59 11.46 12.25 1.71
C CYS A 59 11.54 10.86 2.38
N GLU A 60 12.65 10.55 3.05
CA GLU A 60 12.95 9.21 3.61
C GLU A 60 11.90 8.73 4.64
N ALA A 61 11.18 9.66 5.27
CA ALA A 61 10.12 9.34 6.24
C ALA A 61 8.81 8.86 5.60
N ARG A 62 8.64 8.96 4.27
CA ARG A 62 7.38 8.58 3.59
C ARG A 62 7.54 7.28 2.83
N ALA A 63 6.94 6.23 3.40
CA ALA A 63 6.66 5.02 2.66
C ALA A 63 5.59 5.28 1.60
N VAL A 64 5.74 4.65 0.44
CA VAL A 64 4.77 4.66 -0.66
C VAL A 64 4.44 3.21 -0.99
N GLN A 65 3.16 2.93 -1.16
CA GLN A 65 2.69 1.65 -1.65
C GLN A 65 2.08 1.83 -3.04
N ARG A 66 2.31 0.86 -3.93
CA ARG A 66 1.91 0.98 -5.34
C ARG A 66 1.30 -0.30 -5.89
N ILE A 67 0.25 -0.15 -6.70
CA ILE A 67 -0.28 -1.19 -7.59
C ILE A 67 0.01 -0.79 -9.03
N LEU A 68 0.51 -1.74 -9.83
CA LEU A 68 0.60 -1.61 -11.28
C LEU A 68 -0.48 -2.49 -11.91
N VAL A 69 -1.41 -1.87 -12.63
CA VAL A 69 -2.51 -2.57 -13.31
C VAL A 69 -2.01 -3.00 -14.69
N ARG A 70 -1.83 -4.31 -14.88
CA ARG A 70 -1.38 -4.90 -16.14
C ARG A 70 -2.54 -5.56 -16.89
N HIS A 71 -2.31 -5.89 -18.15
CA HIS A 71 -3.23 -6.72 -18.92
C HIS A 71 -3.54 -8.02 -18.17
N GLY A 72 -4.82 -8.35 -18.02
CA GLY A 72 -5.30 -9.50 -17.24
C GLY A 72 -5.85 -9.16 -15.86
N VAL A 73 -5.64 -7.94 -15.35
CA VAL A 73 -6.34 -7.48 -14.13
C VAL A 73 -7.79 -7.13 -14.48
N SER A 74 -8.72 -7.98 -14.08
CA SER A 74 -10.15 -7.77 -14.27
C SER A 74 -10.78 -6.93 -13.16
N ARG A 75 -12.01 -6.44 -13.38
CA ARG A 75 -12.79 -5.75 -12.35
C ARG A 75 -13.06 -6.64 -11.13
N ASP A 76 -13.27 -7.94 -11.35
CA ASP A 76 -13.54 -8.88 -10.27
C ASP A 76 -12.28 -9.15 -9.44
N LEU A 77 -11.12 -9.23 -10.10
CA LEU A 77 -9.83 -9.33 -9.41
C LEU A 77 -9.56 -8.07 -8.57
N ALA A 78 -9.87 -6.88 -9.11
CA ALA A 78 -9.78 -5.62 -8.37
C ALA A 78 -10.75 -5.58 -7.18
N ALA A 79 -11.98 -6.08 -7.32
CA ALA A 79 -12.93 -6.17 -6.23
C ALA A 79 -12.45 -7.13 -5.12
N SER A 80 -11.89 -8.29 -5.51
CA SER A 80 -11.26 -9.25 -4.58
C SER A 80 -10.12 -8.60 -3.81
N LEU A 81 -9.22 -7.91 -4.51
CA LEU A 81 -8.12 -7.17 -3.89
C LEU A 81 -8.62 -6.15 -2.88
N LEU A 82 -9.64 -5.35 -3.22
CA LEU A 82 -10.22 -4.35 -2.31
C LEU A 82 -10.80 -5.00 -1.06
N GLY A 83 -11.44 -6.17 -1.19
CA GLY A 83 -11.96 -6.93 -0.05
C GLY A 83 -10.85 -7.43 0.89
N ASP A 84 -9.75 -7.96 0.32
CA ASP A 84 -8.58 -8.36 1.11
C ASP A 84 -7.87 -7.16 1.76
N PHE A 85 -7.85 -6.03 1.08
CA PHE A 85 -7.31 -4.78 1.61
C PHE A 85 -8.06 -4.32 2.86
N GLN A 86 -9.40 -4.35 2.82
CA GLN A 86 -10.24 -4.04 3.98
C GLN A 86 -10.00 -5.02 5.14
N ARG A 87 -9.89 -6.32 4.83
CA ARG A 87 -9.57 -7.34 5.84
C ARG A 87 -8.18 -7.15 6.45
N ALA A 88 -7.19 -6.75 5.65
CA ALA A 88 -5.83 -6.48 6.10
C ALA A 88 -5.79 -5.28 7.05
N ILE A 89 -6.42 -4.16 6.68
CA ILE A 89 -6.51 -2.96 7.53
C ILE A 89 -7.22 -3.27 8.85
N ALA A 90 -8.41 -3.89 8.79
CA ALA A 90 -9.17 -4.24 10.00
C ALA A 90 -8.41 -5.21 10.91
N HIS A 91 -7.52 -6.05 10.36
CA HIS A 91 -6.66 -6.90 11.17
C HIS A 91 -5.61 -6.09 11.92
N LEU A 92 -4.91 -5.18 11.23
CA LEU A 92 -3.88 -4.31 11.82
C LEU A 92 -4.48 -3.35 12.86
N GLU A 93 -5.68 -2.82 12.63
CA GLU A 93 -6.39 -1.98 13.60
C GLU A 93 -6.74 -2.73 14.90
N ARG A 94 -7.01 -4.04 14.81
CA ARG A 94 -7.35 -4.88 15.98
C ARG A 94 -6.13 -5.47 16.69
N HIS A 95 -5.00 -5.55 15.99
CA HIS A 95 -3.76 -6.13 16.49
C HIS A 95 -2.65 -5.12 16.24
N PRO A 96 -2.54 -4.08 17.10
CA PRO A 96 -1.54 -3.04 16.94
C PRO A 96 -0.15 -3.66 16.86
N VAL A 97 0.62 -3.23 15.87
CA VAL A 97 2.00 -3.69 15.70
C VAL A 97 2.83 -3.05 16.81
N SER A 98 3.60 -3.84 17.57
CA SER A 98 4.41 -3.30 18.67
C SER A 98 5.52 -2.39 18.13
N GLU A 99 6.10 -2.74 16.98
CA GLU A 99 7.05 -1.92 16.22
C GLU A 99 6.68 -2.04 14.74
N PRO A 100 6.23 -0.96 14.07
CA PRO A 100 5.91 -0.98 12.65
C PRO A 100 7.15 -1.30 11.80
N LEU A 101 7.00 -2.14 10.77
CA LEU A 101 8.13 -2.53 9.92
C LEU A 101 8.79 -1.32 9.24
N ALA A 102 10.12 -1.26 9.33
CA ALA A 102 10.94 -0.27 8.65
C ALA A 102 11.27 -0.69 7.19
N PRO A 103 11.68 0.25 6.31
CA PRO A 103 12.05 -0.08 4.93
C PRO A 103 13.13 -1.16 4.81
N ALA A 104 14.07 -1.21 5.74
CA ALA A 104 15.16 -2.19 5.75
C ALA A 104 14.70 -3.62 6.07
N GLU A 105 13.56 -3.75 6.74
CA GLU A 105 12.98 -5.03 7.19
C GLU A 105 11.95 -5.54 6.19
N ALA A 106 11.43 -4.66 5.34
CA ALA A 106 10.44 -4.97 4.35
C ALA A 106 11.07 -5.51 3.06
N SER A 107 10.96 -6.81 2.82
CA SER A 107 11.33 -7.40 1.53
C SER A 107 10.38 -6.94 0.42
N GLY A 108 10.81 -5.98 -0.39
CA GLY A 108 10.12 -5.50 -1.59
C GLY A 108 11.09 -5.46 -2.77
N PHE A 109 10.73 -6.06 -3.91
CA PHE A 109 11.52 -5.92 -5.13
C PHE A 109 11.41 -4.49 -5.66
N HIS A 110 12.52 -3.77 -5.71
CA HIS A 110 12.64 -2.48 -6.39
C HIS A 110 13.18 -2.73 -7.82
N HIS A 111 12.47 -2.24 -8.84
CA HIS A 111 12.93 -2.19 -10.23
C HIS A 111 13.04 -0.73 -10.66
#